data_AF-A0A242YZD2-F1
#
_entry.id   AF-A0A242YZD2-F1
#
_cell.length_a   1.000
_cell.length_b   1.000
_cell.length_c   1.000
_cell.angle_alpha   90.00
_cell.angle_beta   90.00
_cell.angle_gamma   90.00
#
_symmetry.space_group_name_H-M   'P 1'
#
loop_
_entity.id
_entity.type
_entity.pdbx_description
1 polymer ?
#
loop_
_entity_poly.entity_id
_entity_poly.type
_entity_poly.pdbx_seq_one_letter_code
_entity_poly.pdbx_strand_id
1 'polypeptide(L)'
;MGLAKYQDEKKQDSIQRVQWAIQTLRDLEGSHTKMKAEKLAEMTGLSRTALYKPHLRNLWDTKWIEIQREKTDYKEKSIYNKQIEELQQTICQLKNDLLSQEVKINKVKKQLDNEKMRSKVFKIEYEEQKKENEKLLYKYLVLLRGLHSRGIEITDFEEENIGAN
;
A
#
# COMPACT_ATOMS: atom_id res chain seq x y z
N MET A 1 1.99 47.68 -22.21
CA MET A 1 2.73 46.86 -21.22
C MET A 1 1.81 46.63 -20.01
N GLY A 2 1.68 45.40 -19.53
CA GLY A 2 0.75 45.06 -18.44
C GLY A 2 1.30 45.45 -17.06
N LEU A 3 0.40 45.75 -16.12
CA LEU A 3 0.73 46.16 -14.75
C LEU A 3 1.68 45.18 -14.04
N ALA A 4 1.50 43.87 -14.25
CA ALA A 4 2.35 42.82 -13.67
C ALA A 4 3.81 42.92 -14.14
N LYS A 5 4.03 43.09 -15.45
CA LYS A 5 5.39 43.24 -16.01
C LYS A 5 6.09 44.49 -15.48
N TYR A 6 5.37 45.60 -15.38
CA TYR A 6 5.91 46.83 -14.82
C TYR A 6 6.30 46.67 -13.33
N GLN A 7 5.49 45.95 -12.55
CA GLN A 7 5.80 45.66 -11.14
C GLN A 7 7.03 44.76 -11.00
N ASP A 8 7.17 43.74 -11.84
CA ASP A 8 8.35 42.86 -11.86
C ASP A 8 9.62 43.61 -12.27
N GLU A 9 9.55 44.47 -13.29
CA GLU A 9 10.66 45.32 -13.70
C GLU A 9 11.11 46.26 -12.57
N LYS A 10 10.17 46.90 -11.86
CA LYS A 10 10.50 47.75 -10.71
C LYS A 10 11.08 46.97 -9.54
N LYS A 11 10.60 45.74 -9.32
CA LYS A 11 11.15 44.84 -8.31
C LYS A 11 12.58 44.45 -8.66
N GLN A 12 12.86 44.15 -9.92
CA GLN A 12 14.20 43.78 -10.39
C GLN A 12 15.17 44.96 -10.32
N ASP A 13 14.75 46.15 -10.72
CA ASP A 13 15.53 47.40 -10.57
C ASP A 13 15.90 47.63 -9.10
N SER A 14 14.94 47.47 -8.18
CA SER A 14 15.19 47.61 -6.75
C SER A 14 16.20 46.58 -6.22
N ILE A 15 16.11 45.32 -6.69
CA ILE A 15 17.06 44.25 -6.33
C ILE A 15 18.46 44.59 -6.82
N GLN A 16 18.60 45.04 -8.08
CA GLN A 16 19.89 45.39 -8.67
C GLN A 16 20.57 46.54 -7.92
N ARG A 17 19.81 47.59 -7.57
CA ARG A 17 20.35 48.72 -6.79
C ARG A 17 20.88 48.26 -5.44
N VAL A 18 20.14 47.40 -4.74
CA VAL A 18 20.57 46.87 -3.43
C VAL A 18 21.78 45.96 -3.58
N GLN A 19 21.82 45.08 -4.59
CA GLN A 19 22.98 44.24 -4.86
C GLN A 19 24.23 45.06 -5.19
N TRP A 20 24.09 46.09 -6.02
CA TRP A 20 25.16 47.02 -6.32
C TRP A 20 25.66 47.72 -5.05
N ALA A 21 24.76 48.26 -4.23
CA ALA A 21 25.15 48.92 -2.98
C ALA A 21 25.86 47.96 -2.01
N ILE A 22 25.42 46.71 -1.91
CA ILE A 22 26.09 45.68 -1.11
C ILE A 22 27.51 45.41 -1.63
N GLN A 23 27.67 45.29 -2.95
CA GLN A 23 28.96 45.02 -3.56
C GLN A 23 29.92 46.19 -3.34
N THR A 24 29.48 47.42 -3.64
CA THR A 24 30.26 48.64 -3.43
C THR A 24 30.69 48.79 -1.97
N LEU A 25 29.80 48.51 -1.00
CA LEU A 25 30.14 48.55 0.42
C LEU A 25 31.15 47.47 0.82
N ARG A 26 31.13 46.29 0.18
CA ARG A 26 32.16 45.26 0.40
C ARG A 26 33.51 45.64 -0.20
N ASP A 27 33.50 46.28 -1.36
CA ASP A 27 34.73 46.73 -2.02
C ASP A 27 35.39 47.87 -1.24
N LEU A 28 34.61 48.72 -0.55
CA LEU A 28 35.09 49.83 0.27
C LEU A 28 35.46 49.44 1.71
N GLU A 29 34.60 48.69 2.42
CA GLU A 29 34.74 48.41 3.86
C GLU A 29 35.25 46.98 4.15
N GLY A 30 35.35 46.12 3.13
CA GLY A 30 35.80 44.73 3.23
C GLY A 30 34.68 43.68 3.25
N SER A 31 35.06 42.41 3.20
CA SER A 31 34.14 41.26 2.99
C SER A 31 33.17 41.01 4.15
N HIS A 32 33.53 41.42 5.38
CA HIS A 32 32.78 41.14 6.61
C HIS A 32 31.94 42.33 7.12
N THR A 33 31.70 43.31 6.26
CA THR A 33 30.95 44.51 6.61
C THR A 33 29.53 44.19 7.06
N LYS A 34 29.17 44.63 8.27
CA LYS A 34 27.79 44.53 8.79
C LYS A 34 26.89 45.51 8.04
N MET A 35 26.07 44.98 7.15
CA MET A 35 25.10 45.78 6.39
C MET A 35 23.99 46.29 7.31
N LYS A 36 23.81 47.61 7.34
CA LYS A 36 22.69 48.26 8.03
C LYS A 36 21.75 48.87 6.98
N ALA A 37 20.44 48.86 7.26
CA ALA A 37 19.43 49.47 6.41
C ALA A 37 19.71 50.96 6.14
N GLU A 38 20.33 51.66 7.09
CA GLU A 38 20.66 53.09 6.96
C GLU A 38 21.68 53.34 5.84
N LYS A 39 22.79 52.60 5.85
CA LYS A 39 23.84 52.67 4.81
C LYS A 39 23.30 52.31 3.42
N LEU A 40 22.46 51.27 3.36
CA LEU A 40 21.86 50.85 2.10
C LEU A 40 20.86 51.88 1.58
N ALA A 41 20.08 52.54 2.45
CA ALA A 41 19.14 53.58 2.03
C ALA A 41 19.87 54.80 1.45
N GLU A 42 20.98 55.21 2.06
CA GLU A 42 21.83 56.30 1.56
C GLU A 42 22.41 55.99 0.18
N MET A 43 22.91 54.77 -0.05
CA MET A 43 23.52 54.37 -1.32
C MET A 43 22.52 54.09 -2.45
N THR A 44 21.33 53.57 -2.12
CA THR A 44 20.35 53.12 -3.12
C THR A 44 19.26 54.13 -3.43
N GLY A 45 19.09 55.16 -2.58
CA GLY A 45 17.97 56.09 -2.63
C GLY A 45 16.60 55.46 -2.31
N LEU A 46 16.59 54.21 -1.84
CA LEU A 46 15.37 53.52 -1.41
C LEU A 46 15.03 53.87 0.04
N SER A 47 13.73 53.91 0.37
CA SER A 47 13.32 54.12 1.74
C SER A 47 13.69 52.93 2.63
N ARG A 48 13.95 53.18 3.92
CA ARG A 48 14.20 52.12 4.92
C ARG A 48 13.09 51.07 4.90
N THR A 49 11.84 51.50 4.78
CA THR A 49 10.66 50.62 4.70
C THR A 49 10.68 49.73 3.46
N ALA A 50 11.18 50.23 2.32
CA ALA A 50 11.34 49.43 1.11
C ALA A 50 12.38 48.32 1.32
N LEU A 51 13.50 48.61 1.98
CA LEU A 51 14.57 47.64 2.26
C LEU A 51 14.14 46.48 3.18
N TYR A 52 13.13 46.70 4.03
CA TYR A 52 12.56 45.65 4.89
C TYR A 52 11.52 44.76 4.17
N LYS A 53 11.19 45.04 2.91
CA LYS A 53 10.34 44.14 2.12
C LYS A 53 11.07 42.80 1.91
N PRO A 54 10.36 41.66 1.91
CA PRO A 54 10.99 40.33 1.91
C PRO A 54 12.02 40.08 0.79
N HIS A 55 11.72 40.53 -0.43
CA HIS A 55 12.58 40.32 -1.59
C HIS A 55 13.90 41.12 -1.54
N LEU A 56 13.95 42.23 -0.80
CA LEU A 56 15.18 43.00 -0.59
C LEU A 56 15.88 42.60 0.71
N ARG A 57 15.11 42.35 1.78
CA ARG A 57 15.62 41.96 3.08
C ARG A 57 16.43 40.66 3.04
N ASN A 58 16.02 39.72 2.19
CA ASN A 58 16.74 38.47 1.92
C ASN A 58 18.16 38.67 1.34
N LEU A 59 18.51 39.87 0.85
CA LEU A 59 19.81 40.13 0.22
C LEU A 59 20.89 40.54 1.23
N TRP A 60 20.50 41.09 2.39
CA TRP A 60 21.44 41.75 3.30
C TRP A 60 21.23 41.44 4.80
N ASP A 61 20.02 41.07 5.23
CA ASP A 61 19.72 40.79 6.64
C ASP A 61 19.93 39.29 6.93
N THR A 62 21.12 38.93 7.41
CA THR A 62 21.50 37.54 7.72
C THR A 62 20.59 36.90 8.77
N LYS A 63 20.19 37.65 9.80
CA LYS A 63 19.29 37.14 10.85
C LYS A 63 17.92 36.79 10.29
N TRP A 64 17.41 37.61 9.37
CA TRP A 64 16.15 37.31 8.69
C TRP A 64 16.24 36.02 7.87
N ILE A 65 17.35 35.79 7.17
CA ILE A 65 17.57 34.57 6.37
C ILE A 65 17.59 33.33 7.28
N GLU A 66 18.31 33.39 8.41
CA GLU A 66 18.36 32.30 9.39
C GLU A 66 16.96 31.94 9.91
N ILE A 67 16.17 32.94 10.33
CA ILE A 67 14.79 32.73 10.81
C ILE A 67 13.91 32.09 9.73
N GLN A 68 14.08 32.43 8.46
CA GLN A 68 13.31 31.83 7.38
C GLN A 68 13.72 30.37 7.12
N ARG A 69 15.03 30.06 7.19
CA ARG A 69 15.53 28.68 7.06
C ARG A 69 15.02 27.78 8.19
N GLU A 70 15.08 28.24 9.43
CA GLU A 70 14.56 27.48 10.57
C GLU A 70 13.06 27.17 10.42
N LYS A 71 12.28 28.12 9.88
CA LYS A 71 10.86 27.93 9.61
C LYS A 71 10.59 26.93 8.49
N THR A 72 11.40 26.92 7.43
CA THR A 72 11.27 25.92 6.36
C THR A 72 11.66 24.54 6.86
N ASP A 73 12.77 24.42 7.58
CA ASP A 73 13.26 23.16 8.12
C ASP A 73 12.27 22.54 9.10
N TYR A 74 11.64 23.35 9.96
CA TYR A 74 10.60 22.87 10.87
C TYR A 74 9.37 22.35 10.13
N LYS A 75 8.93 23.04 9.07
CA LYS A 75 7.78 22.60 8.26
C LYS A 75 8.09 21.30 7.52
N GLU A 76 9.26 21.21 6.90
CA GLU A 76 9.70 19.99 6.22
C GLU A 76 9.80 18.82 7.20
N LYS A 77 10.43 19.03 8.35
CA LYS A 77 10.52 18.01 9.42
C LYS A 77 9.15 17.56 9.91
N SER A 78 8.19 18.48 10.04
CA SER A 78 6.82 18.14 10.43
C SER A 78 6.12 17.28 9.37
N ILE A 79 6.34 17.56 8.08
CA ILE A 79 5.80 16.75 6.98
C ILE A 79 6.42 15.35 6.97
N TYR A 80 7.75 15.26 7.09
CA TYR A 80 8.44 13.98 7.14
C TYR A 80 8.01 13.14 8.34
N ASN A 81 7.83 13.75 9.51
CA ASN A 81 7.35 13.04 10.70
C ASN A 81 5.95 12.45 10.48
N LYS A 82 5.02 13.20 9.87
CA LYS A 82 3.68 12.67 9.53
C LYS A 82 3.77 11.49 8.57
N GLN A 83 4.59 11.60 7.52
CA GLN A 83 4.80 10.50 6.57
C GLN A 83 5.39 9.26 7.26
N ILE A 84 6.33 9.44 8.19
CA ILE A 84 6.89 8.34 8.98
C ILE A 84 5.81 7.67 9.83
N GLU A 85 4.96 8.44 10.50
CA GLU A 85 3.85 7.91 11.30
C GLU A 85 2.84 7.13 10.43
N GLU A 86 2.46 7.66 9.27
CA GLU A 86 1.58 7.00 8.31
C GLU A 86 2.20 5.68 7.80
N LEU A 87 3.48 5.69 7.43
CA LEU A 87 4.19 4.50 7.01
C LEU A 87 4.27 3.46 8.12
N GLN A 88 4.52 3.87 9.37
CA GLN A 88 4.53 2.97 10.53
C GLN A 88 3.15 2.33 10.77
N GLN A 89 2.06 3.10 10.68
CA GLN A 89 0.71 2.57 10.79
C GLN A 89 0.41 1.55 9.69
N THR A 90 0.81 1.85 8.45
CA THR A 90 0.63 0.96 7.30
C THR A 90 1.40 -0.35 7.48
N ILE A 91 2.64 -0.28 7.98
CA ILE A 91 3.45 -1.47 8.30
C ILE A 91 2.78 -2.32 9.38
N CYS A 92 2.23 -1.69 10.42
CA CYS A 92 1.51 -2.42 11.48
C CYS A 92 0.25 -3.12 10.95
N GLN A 93 -0.53 -2.45 10.09
CA GLN A 93 -1.71 -3.04 9.45
C GLN A 93 -1.33 -4.24 8.57
N LEU A 94 -0.33 -4.07 7.70
CA LEU A 94 0.15 -5.14 6.81
C LEU A 94 0.67 -6.36 7.60
N LYS A 95 1.34 -6.15 8.72
CA LYS A 95 1.78 -7.24 9.61
C LYS A 95 0.60 -8.02 10.19
N ASN A 96 -0.44 -7.32 10.64
CA ASN A 96 -1.64 -7.96 11.18
C ASN A 96 -2.39 -8.74 10.09
N ASP A 97 -2.51 -8.16 8.89
CA ASP A 97 -3.13 -8.83 7.75
C ASP A 97 -2.37 -10.09 7.36
N LEU A 98 -1.03 -10.02 7.31
CA LEU A 98 -0.18 -11.17 7.04
C LEU A 98 -0.42 -12.31 8.04
N LEU A 99 -0.39 -12.00 9.34
CA LEU A 99 -0.69 -12.98 10.39
C LEU A 99 -2.08 -13.60 10.23
N SER A 100 -3.09 -12.78 9.91
CA SER A 100 -4.46 -13.26 9.69
C SER A 100 -4.55 -14.23 8.50
N GLN A 101 -3.81 -13.95 7.42
CA GLN A 101 -3.77 -14.80 6.23
C GLN A 101 -3.00 -16.10 6.50
N GLU A 102 -1.90 -16.06 7.24
CA GLU A 102 -1.16 -17.25 7.65
C GLU A 102 -2.04 -18.21 8.47
N VAL A 103 -2.84 -17.68 9.40
CA VAL A 103 -3.80 -18.48 10.16
C VAL A 103 -4.85 -19.11 9.25
N LYS A 104 -5.42 -18.37 8.30
CA LYS A 104 -6.38 -18.89 7.31
C LYS A 104 -5.75 -19.99 6.45
N ILE A 105 -4.54 -19.78 5.95
CA ILE A 105 -3.80 -20.76 5.15
C ILE A 105 -3.58 -22.04 5.95
N ASN A 106 -3.16 -21.94 7.21
CA ASN A 106 -2.93 -23.10 8.06
C ASN A 106 -4.23 -23.86 8.34
N LYS A 107 -5.35 -23.15 8.53
CA LYS A 107 -6.67 -23.79 8.69
C LYS A 107 -7.07 -24.56 7.43
N VAL A 108 -6.95 -23.95 6.25
CA VAL A 108 -7.31 -24.58 4.98
C VAL A 108 -6.39 -25.77 4.67
N LYS A 109 -5.08 -25.67 4.96
CA LYS A 109 -4.15 -26.80 4.82
C LYS A 109 -4.56 -27.99 5.68
N LYS A 110 -4.90 -27.76 6.96
CA LYS A 110 -5.40 -28.82 7.85
C LYS A 110 -6.69 -29.46 7.34
N GLN A 111 -7.63 -28.65 6.84
CA GLN A 111 -8.86 -29.15 6.24
C GLN A 111 -8.59 -30.01 4.99
N LEU A 112 -7.67 -29.56 4.14
CA LEU A 112 -7.27 -30.30 2.94
C LEU A 112 -6.63 -31.64 3.28
N ASP A 113 -5.76 -31.68 4.30
CA ASP A 113 -5.12 -32.93 4.73
C ASP A 113 -6.14 -33.92 5.30
N ASN A 114 -7.11 -33.43 6.08
CA ASN A 114 -8.20 -34.25 6.59
C ASN A 114 -9.07 -34.82 5.45
N GLU A 115 -9.47 -34.00 4.48
CA GLU A 115 -10.27 -34.47 3.33
C GLU A 115 -9.48 -35.46 2.46
N LYS A 116 -8.17 -35.26 2.28
CA LYS A 116 -7.31 -36.25 1.61
C LYS A 116 -7.27 -37.58 2.37
N MET A 117 -7.19 -37.56 3.69
CA MET A 117 -7.25 -38.79 4.50
C MET A 117 -8.61 -39.48 4.36
N ARG A 118 -9.71 -38.73 4.47
CA ARG A 118 -11.08 -39.26 4.28
C ARG A 118 -11.26 -39.88 2.90
N SER A 119 -10.80 -39.19 1.85
CA SER A 119 -10.89 -39.69 0.47
C SER A 119 -10.13 -41.01 0.28
N LYS A 120 -8.96 -41.18 0.91
CA LYS A 120 -8.23 -42.45 0.87
C LYS A 120 -9.01 -43.59 1.52
N VAL A 121 -9.62 -43.34 2.69
CA VAL A 121 -10.45 -44.33 3.39
C VAL A 121 -11.66 -44.71 2.55
N PHE A 122 -12.41 -43.71 2.05
CA PHE A 122 -13.56 -43.96 1.18
C PHE A 122 -13.21 -44.75 -0.08
N LYS A 123 -12.04 -44.51 -0.67
CA LYS A 123 -11.59 -45.28 -1.82
C LYS A 123 -11.40 -46.76 -1.48
N ILE A 124 -10.81 -47.06 -0.32
CA ILE A 124 -10.62 -48.43 0.15
C ILE A 124 -11.97 -49.11 0.40
N GLU A 125 -12.86 -48.46 1.15
CA GLU A 125 -14.20 -48.97 1.44
C GLU A 125 -15.00 -49.25 0.16
N TYR A 126 -14.93 -48.33 -0.81
CA TYR A 126 -15.57 -48.50 -2.11
C TYR A 126 -15.02 -49.70 -2.89
N GLU A 127 -13.70 -49.88 -2.92
CA GLU A 127 -13.06 -51.02 -3.59
C GLU A 127 -13.41 -52.36 -2.91
N GLU A 128 -13.54 -52.38 -1.58
CA GLU A 128 -13.99 -53.56 -0.82
C GLU A 128 -15.43 -53.92 -1.13
N GLN A 129 -16.34 -52.94 -1.04
CA GLN A 129 -17.75 -53.14 -1.33
C GLN A 129 -17.99 -53.57 -2.78
N LYS A 130 -17.21 -53.02 -3.73
CA LYS A 130 -17.25 -53.46 -5.13
C LYS A 130 -16.90 -54.94 -5.26
N LYS A 131 -15.84 -55.41 -4.61
CA LYS A 131 -15.43 -56.83 -4.62
C LYS A 131 -16.49 -57.74 -3.98
N GLU A 132 -17.12 -57.31 -2.90
CA GLU A 132 -18.20 -58.07 -2.28
C GLU A 132 -19.42 -58.19 -3.18
N ASN A 133 -19.83 -57.09 -3.83
CA ASN A 133 -20.91 -57.09 -4.81
C ASN A 133 -20.62 -57.99 -6.00
N GLU A 134 -19.38 -57.98 -6.52
CA GLU A 134 -18.95 -58.89 -7.60
C GLU A 134 -19.06 -60.37 -7.17
N LYS A 135 -18.66 -60.71 -5.93
CA LYS A 135 -18.82 -62.06 -5.37
C LYS A 135 -20.28 -62.45 -5.22
N LEU A 136 -21.12 -61.54 -4.75
CA LEU A 136 -22.55 -61.78 -4.56
C LEU A 136 -23.26 -61.99 -5.90
N LEU A 137 -22.94 -61.16 -6.90
CA LEU A 137 -23.44 -61.30 -8.26
C LEU A 137 -23.07 -62.66 -8.85
N TYR A 138 -21.81 -63.09 -8.69
CA TYR A 138 -21.40 -64.42 -9.13
C TYR A 138 -22.21 -65.54 -8.48
N LYS A 139 -22.39 -65.50 -7.15
CA LYS A 139 -23.21 -66.49 -6.43
C LYS A 139 -24.65 -66.50 -6.93
N TYR A 140 -25.24 -65.32 -7.14
CA TYR A 140 -26.59 -65.19 -7.68
C TYR A 140 -26.70 -65.82 -9.08
N LEU A 141 -25.77 -65.53 -9.98
CA LEU A 141 -25.75 -66.12 -11.34
C LEU A 141 -25.58 -67.64 -11.33
N VAL A 142 -24.79 -68.19 -10.41
CA VAL A 142 -24.63 -69.64 -10.24
C VAL A 142 -25.93 -70.28 -9.77
N LEU A 143 -26.59 -69.70 -8.76
CA LEU A 143 -27.89 -70.18 -8.27
C LEU A 143 -28.95 -70.11 -9.37
N LEU A 144 -29.01 -68.97 -10.07
CA LEU A 144 -29.95 -68.76 -11.17
C LEU A 144 -29.79 -69.82 -12.26
N ARG A 145 -28.56 -70.09 -12.68
CA ARG A 145 -28.27 -71.18 -13.62
C ARG A 145 -28.74 -72.54 -13.09
N GLY A 146 -28.55 -72.80 -11.80
CA GLY A 146 -29.02 -74.02 -11.13
C GLY A 146 -30.54 -74.16 -11.10
N LEU A 147 -31.28 -73.06 -10.97
CA LEU A 147 -32.74 -73.02 -11.04
C LEU A 147 -33.23 -73.23 -12.48
N HIS A 148 -32.66 -72.50 -13.44
CA HIS A 148 -32.98 -72.66 -14.86
C HIS A 148 -32.74 -74.10 -15.34
N SER A 149 -31.65 -74.75 -14.90
CA SER A 149 -31.38 -76.15 -15.25
C SER A 149 -32.42 -77.15 -14.71
N ARG A 150 -33.20 -76.73 -13.71
CA ARG A 150 -34.34 -77.49 -13.16
C ARG A 150 -35.69 -77.06 -13.75
N GLY A 151 -35.69 -76.15 -14.72
CA GLY A 151 -36.90 -75.64 -15.36
C GLY A 151 -37.70 -74.65 -14.52
N ILE A 152 -37.08 -74.05 -13.50
CA ILE A 152 -37.70 -72.98 -12.67
C ILE A 152 -37.24 -71.65 -13.25
N GLU A 153 -38.17 -70.84 -13.74
CA GLU A 153 -37.90 -69.51 -14.30
C GLU A 153 -38.11 -68.42 -13.24
N ILE A 154 -37.43 -67.27 -13.37
CA ILE A 154 -37.57 -66.18 -12.39
C ILE A 154 -39.02 -65.65 -12.33
N THR A 155 -39.72 -65.69 -13.46
CA THR A 155 -41.13 -65.31 -13.59
C THR A 155 -42.05 -66.10 -12.67
N ASP A 156 -41.67 -67.33 -12.30
CA ASP A 156 -42.42 -68.17 -11.35
C ASP A 156 -42.45 -67.57 -9.94
N PHE A 157 -41.54 -66.65 -9.61
CA PHE A 157 -41.45 -65.95 -8.32
C PHE A 157 -41.94 -64.49 -8.38
N GLU A 158 -42.06 -63.89 -9.57
CA GLU A 158 -42.57 -62.52 -9.72
C GLU A 158 -44.11 -62.44 -9.51
N GLU A 159 -44.83 -63.55 -9.68
CA GLU A 159 -46.28 -63.62 -9.43
C GLU A 159 -46.67 -63.53 -7.93
N GLU A 160 -45.76 -63.86 -6.99
CA GLU A 160 -46.05 -63.79 -5.55
C GLU A 160 -45.89 -62.39 -4.93
N ASN A 161 -45.18 -61.46 -5.59
CA ASN A 161 -44.80 -60.17 -4.97
C ASN A 161 -45.57 -58.94 -5.51
N ILE A 162 -46.53 -59.14 -6.42
CA ILE A 162 -47.48 -58.09 -6.85
C ILE A 162 -48.75 -58.08 -5.98
N GLY A 163 -48.88 -59.02 -5.03
CA GLY A 163 -50.07 -59.22 -4.20
C GLY A 163 -50.04 -58.68 -2.76
N ALA A 164 -48.96 -58.04 -2.30
CA ALA A 164 -48.89 -57.57 -0.90
C ALA A 164 -48.15 -56.22 -0.74
N ASN A 165 -48.94 -55.15 -0.66
CA ASN A 165 -48.68 -53.79 -0.12
C ASN A 165 -47.59 -52.91 -0.74
#